data_AF-A0A376KV70-F1
#
_entry.id   AF-A0A376KV70-F1
#
_cell.length_a   1.000
_cell.length_b   1.000
_cell.length_c   1.000
_cell.angle_alpha   90.00
_cell.angle_beta   90.00
_cell.angle_gamma   90.00
#
_symmetry.space_group_name_H-M   'P 1'
#
loop_
_entity.id
_entity.type
_entity.pdbx_description
1 polymer ?
#
loop_
_entity_poly.entity_id
_entity_poly.type
_entity_poly.pdbx_seq_one_letter_code
_entity_poly.pdbx_strand_id
1 'polypeptide(L)'
;MVSCAFAESVIPEIKHQDEVRVKIASSGLCGSDLPRIFKNGAHYYPITLGHEFSGYIDAVGSGVDDLHPDDAVGLCAVITLFYLSRVSERVLFPVRKI
;
A
#
# COMPACT_ATOMS: atom_id res chain seq x y z
N MET A 1 2.46 9.92 22.80
CA MET A 1 3.16 8.84 22.06
C MET A 1 2.11 8.04 21.33
N VAL A 2 2.15 8.00 19.99
CA VAL A 2 1.23 7.14 19.23
C VAL A 2 1.73 5.70 19.39
N SER A 3 0.86 4.78 19.80
CA SER A 3 1.21 3.37 19.89
C SER A 3 1.03 2.70 18.52
N CYS A 4 2.06 2.02 18.03
CA CYS A 4 1.92 1.10 16.91
C CYS A 4 1.37 -0.23 17.43
N ALA A 5 0.43 -0.82 16.70
CA ALA A 5 -0.13 -2.13 17.00
C ALA A 5 -0.27 -2.94 15.72
N PHE A 6 -0.14 -4.26 15.85
CA PHE A 6 -0.61 -5.18 14.81
C PHE A 6 -2.13 -5.25 14.89
N ALA A 7 -2.79 -5.14 13.74
CA ALA A 7 -4.23 -5.24 13.62
C ALA A 7 -4.59 -6.21 12.50
N GLU A 8 -5.55 -7.09 12.77
CA GLU A 8 -6.13 -7.93 11.74
C GLU A 8 -7.16 -7.13 10.94
N SER A 9 -7.14 -7.30 9.62
CA SER A 9 -8.11 -6.66 8.74
C SER A 9 -8.50 -7.58 7.60
N VAL A 10 -9.71 -7.38 7.08
CA VAL A 10 -10.14 -8.02 5.84
C VAL A 10 -9.22 -7.67 4.67
N ILE A 11 -8.96 -8.65 3.83
CA ILE A 11 -8.22 -8.44 2.57
C ILE A 11 -9.02 -7.46 1.71
N PRO A 12 -8.39 -6.41 1.17
CA PRO A 12 -9.11 -5.44 0.34
C PRO A 12 -9.50 -6.06 -1.00
N GLU A 13 -10.74 -5.84 -1.44
CA GLU A 13 -11.24 -6.27 -2.75
C GLU A 13 -11.07 -5.17 -3.79
N ILE A 14 -10.75 -5.55 -5.03
CA ILE A 14 -10.66 -4.62 -6.17
C ILE A 14 -12.04 -4.00 -6.41
N LYS A 15 -12.10 -2.66 -6.40
CA LYS A 15 -13.35 -1.91 -6.61
C LYS A 15 -13.38 -1.19 -7.94
N HIS A 16 -12.21 -0.81 -8.45
CA HIS A 16 -12.08 -0.07 -9.70
C HIS A 16 -11.35 -0.89 -10.76
N GLN A 17 -11.66 -0.61 -12.03
CA GLN A 17 -11.14 -1.38 -13.17
C GLN A 17 -9.63 -1.18 -13.36
N ASP A 18 -9.11 -0.05 -12.87
CA ASP A 18 -7.70 0.36 -12.93
C ASP A 18 -6.93 -0.01 -11.66
N GLU A 19 -7.48 -0.79 -10.74
CA GLU A 19 -6.75 -1.21 -9.53
C GLU A 19 -6.00 -2.53 -9.71
N VAL A 20 -4.87 -2.67 -9.02
CA VAL A 20 -4.17 -3.94 -8.80
C VAL A 20 -4.06 -4.21 -7.31
N ARG A 21 -4.21 -5.48 -6.92
CA ARG A 21 -3.94 -5.96 -5.57
C ARG A 21 -2.57 -6.61 -5.54
N VAL A 22 -1.71 -6.15 -4.64
CA VAL A 22 -0.34 -6.65 -4.50
C VAL A 22 -0.21 -7.37 -3.17
N LYS A 23 0.26 -8.61 -3.18
CA LYS A 23 0.75 -9.34 -2.01
C LYS A 23 2.15 -8.85 -1.66
N ILE A 24 2.30 -8.22 -0.51
CA ILE A 24 3.56 -7.64 -0.05
C ILE A 24 4.53 -8.77 0.35
N ALA A 25 5.75 -8.71 -0.18
CA ALA A 25 6.85 -9.60 0.18
C ALA A 25 7.82 -8.93 1.17
N SER A 26 8.03 -7.61 1.03
CA SER A 26 8.90 -6.83 1.92
C SER A 26 8.44 -5.38 1.99
N SER A 27 8.50 -4.77 3.17
CA SER A 27 8.19 -3.35 3.40
C SER A 27 9.22 -2.73 4.33
N GLY A 28 9.83 -1.63 3.89
CA GLY A 28 10.78 -0.81 4.61
C GLY A 28 10.12 0.26 5.46
N LEU A 29 10.88 0.79 6.41
CA LEU A 29 10.50 1.93 7.23
C LEU A 29 11.31 3.15 6.80
N CYS A 30 10.62 4.21 6.36
CA CYS A 30 11.28 5.43 5.95
C CYS A 30 11.63 6.29 7.18
N GLY A 31 12.71 7.06 7.11
CA GLY A 31 13.00 8.10 8.10
C GLY A 31 11.84 9.11 8.26
N SER A 32 11.05 9.32 7.20
CA SER A 32 9.86 10.19 7.22
C SER A 32 8.68 9.63 8.03
N ASP A 33 8.68 8.33 8.36
CA ASP A 33 7.67 7.72 9.22
C ASP A 33 7.93 7.99 10.70
N LEU A 34 9.17 8.27 11.10
CA LEU A 34 9.52 8.54 12.50
C LEU A 34 8.77 9.77 13.05
N PRO A 35 8.70 10.93 12.37
CA PRO A 35 7.86 12.04 12.84
C PRO A 35 6.37 11.69 12.88
N ARG A 36 5.89 10.84 11.96
CA ARG A 36 4.48 10.39 11.93
C ARG A 36 4.13 9.55 13.16
N ILE A 37 5.06 8.72 13.63
CA ILE A 37 4.87 7.85 14.81
C ILE A 37 5.13 8.63 16.12
N PHE A 38 6.27 9.31 16.19
CA PHE A 38 6.80 9.81 17.48
C PHE A 38 6.49 11.29 17.74
N LYS A 39 6.12 12.07 16.73
CA LYS A 39 5.93 13.54 16.85
C LYS A 39 4.55 14.01 16.44
N ASN A 40 3.57 13.11 16.40
CA ASN A 40 2.21 13.38 15.94
C ASN A 40 2.17 14.00 14.52
N GLY A 41 3.15 13.72 13.67
CA GLY A 41 3.32 14.37 12.36
C GLY A 41 2.52 13.74 11.21
N ALA A 42 1.68 12.74 11.47
CA ALA A 42 0.78 12.20 10.45
C ALA A 42 -0.42 13.13 10.20
N HIS A 43 -0.98 13.07 8.99
CA HIS A 43 -2.16 13.85 8.61
C HIS A 43 -3.44 13.43 9.34
N TYR A 44 -3.53 12.16 9.73
CA TYR A 44 -4.69 11.60 10.43
C TYR A 44 -4.27 10.38 11.28
N TYR A 45 -5.14 10.01 12.22
CA TYR A 45 -5.02 8.80 13.02
C TYR A 45 -6.41 8.14 13.17
N PRO A 46 -6.50 6.80 13.27
CA PRO A 46 -5.43 5.82 13.05
C PRO A 46 -4.98 5.80 11.58
N ILE A 47 -3.71 5.48 11.34
CA ILE A 47 -3.12 5.43 9.99
C ILE A 47 -2.28 4.17 9.84
N THR A 48 -2.27 3.60 8.64
CA THR A 48 -1.29 2.58 8.27
C THR A 48 -0.16 3.21 7.46
N LEU A 49 1.07 3.04 7.91
CA LEU A 49 2.27 3.57 7.25
C LEU A 49 2.85 2.54 6.27
N GLY A 50 3.88 2.94 5.52
CA GLY A 50 4.62 2.05 4.62
C GLY A 50 4.45 2.43 3.16
N HIS A 51 5.35 3.26 2.65
CA HIS A 51 5.39 3.68 1.24
C HIS A 51 6.65 3.17 0.52
N GLU A 52 7.33 2.19 1.11
CA GLU A 52 8.57 1.59 0.62
C GLU A 52 8.42 0.06 0.63
N PHE A 53 7.67 -0.53 -0.30
CA PHE A 53 7.49 -1.99 -0.33
C PHE A 53 7.60 -2.58 -1.74
N SER A 54 7.82 -3.89 -1.78
CA SER A 54 7.79 -4.71 -2.98
C SER A 54 6.98 -5.98 -2.72
N GLY A 55 6.48 -6.57 -3.81
CA GLY A 55 5.61 -7.73 -3.73
C GLY A 55 5.27 -8.29 -5.10
N TYR A 56 4.21 -9.08 -5.11
CA TYR A 56 3.71 -9.76 -6.30
C TYR A 56 2.24 -9.41 -6.52
N ILE A 57 1.82 -9.27 -7.76
CA ILE A 57 0.41 -9.04 -8.06
C ILE A 57 -0.41 -10.29 -7.69
N ASP A 58 -1.44 -10.09 -6.88
CA ASP A 58 -2.41 -11.10 -6.45
C ASP A 58 -3.68 -11.08 -7.32
N ALA A 59 -4.11 -9.89 -7.74
CA ALA A 59 -5.26 -9.71 -8.63
C ALA A 59 -5.16 -8.37 -9.38
N VAL A 60 -5.83 -8.29 -10.53
CA VAL A 60 -5.91 -7.08 -11.36
C VAL A 60 -7.36 -6.74 -11.70
N GLY A 61 -7.65 -5.45 -11.82
CA GLY A 61 -8.94 -4.94 -12.27
C GLY A 61 -9.14 -5.17 -13.76
N SER A 62 -10.40 -5.13 -14.20
CA SER A 62 -10.78 -5.49 -15.58
C SER A 62 -10.22 -4.58 -16.67
N GLY A 63 -9.69 -3.40 -16.31
CA GLY A 63 -9.10 -2.42 -17.22
C GLY A 63 -7.57 -2.45 -17.25
N VAL A 64 -6.93 -3.38 -16.51
CA VAL A 64 -5.49 -3.56 -16.49
C VAL A 64 -5.13 -4.68 -17.47
N ASP A 65 -4.28 -4.37 -18.46
CA ASP A 65 -3.94 -5.25 -19.59
C ASP A 65 -2.43 -5.53 -19.72
N ASP A 66 -1.60 -4.82 -18.94
CA ASP A 66 -0.14 -4.85 -18.99
C ASP A 66 0.50 -5.45 -17.73
N LEU A 67 -0.32 -5.86 -16.76
CA LEU A 67 0.10 -6.47 -15.51
C LEU A 67 -0.73 -7.73 -15.24
N HIS A 68 -0.07 -8.77 -14.73
CA HIS A 68 -0.67 -10.08 -14.52
C HIS A 68 -0.38 -10.57 -13.10
N PRO A 69 -1.24 -11.47 -12.55
CA PRO A 69 -0.91 -12.17 -11.32
C PRO A 69 0.50 -12.80 -11.37
N ASP A 70 1.18 -12.78 -10.24
CA ASP A 70 2.58 -13.21 -10.03
C ASP A 70 3.67 -12.28 -10.60
N ASP A 71 3.32 -11.19 -11.28
CA ASP A 71 4.31 -10.17 -11.67
C ASP A 71 4.95 -9.52 -10.43
N ALA A 72 6.28 -9.43 -10.44
CA ALA A 72 7.04 -8.76 -9.39
C ALA A 72 6.97 -7.24 -9.56
N VAL A 73 6.53 -6.54 -8.51
CA VAL A 73 6.34 -5.09 -8.52
C VAL A 73 7.02 -4.43 -7.34
N GLY A 74 7.65 -3.28 -7.61
CA GLY A 74 8.16 -2.36 -6.60
C GLY A 74 7.34 -1.08 -6.62
N LEU A 75 6.96 -0.57 -5.45
CA LEU A 75 6.15 0.63 -5.39
C LEU A 75 6.98 1.89 -5.66
N CYS A 76 6.46 2.78 -6.51
CA CYS A 76 6.96 4.15 -6.64
C CYS A 76 6.19 5.10 -5.70
N ALA A 77 6.88 5.63 -4.68
CA ALA A 77 6.29 6.33 -3.53
C ALA A 77 5.53 7.64 -3.84
N VAL A 78 5.60 8.20 -5.05
CA VAL A 78 5.05 9.53 -5.39
C VAL A 78 3.51 9.55 -5.41
N ILE A 79 2.83 8.44 -5.69
CA ILE A 79 1.35 8.37 -5.78
C ILE A 79 0.71 7.85 -4.48
N THR A 80 1.50 7.26 -3.58
CA THR A 80 0.99 6.37 -2.54
C THR A 80 0.52 7.07 -1.26
N LEU A 81 0.97 8.29 -0.98
CA LEU A 81 0.74 8.95 0.31
C LEU A 81 -0.75 9.17 0.65
N PHE A 82 -1.66 9.10 -0.33
CA PHE A 82 -3.10 9.30 -0.15
C PHE A 82 -3.95 8.02 -0.22
N TYR A 83 -3.42 6.89 -0.69
CA TYR A 83 -4.21 5.67 -0.93
C TYR A 83 -4.02 4.56 0.11
N LEU A 84 -2.97 4.66 0.94
CA LEU A 84 -2.74 3.72 2.02
C LEU A 84 -3.63 4.03 3.22
N SER A 85 -4.90 3.70 3.10
CA SER A 85 -5.76 3.59 4.29
C SER A 85 -5.43 2.32 5.10
N ARG A 86 -4.89 1.27 4.45
CA ARG A 86 -4.59 -0.05 5.04
C ARG A 86 -3.43 -0.74 4.32
N VAL A 87 -2.32 -0.98 5.03
CA VAL A 87 -1.31 -1.96 4.63
C VAL A 87 -1.65 -3.27 5.32
N SER A 88 -2.22 -4.21 4.56
CA SER A 88 -2.32 -5.63 4.95
C SER A 88 -1.27 -6.41 4.15
N GLU A 89 -1.18 -7.74 4.33
CA GLU A 89 -0.40 -8.58 3.41
C GLU A 89 -0.77 -8.33 1.94
N ARG A 90 -1.94 -7.76 1.67
CA ARG A 90 -2.36 -7.28 0.36
C ARG A 90 -2.75 -5.81 0.36
N VAL A 91 -2.37 -5.07 -0.67
CA VAL A 91 -2.73 -3.64 -0.81
C VAL A 91 -3.19 -3.34 -2.23
N LEU A 92 -4.16 -2.45 -2.36
CA LEU A 92 -4.70 -1.99 -3.63
C LEU A 92 -3.99 -0.72 -4.11
N PHE A 93 -3.69 -0.67 -5.41
CA PHE A 93 -3.12 0.49 -6.07
C PHE A 93 -3.83 0.80 -7.37
N PRO A 94 -4.20 2.06 -7.65
CA PRO A 94 -4.57 2.46 -8.99
C PRO A 94 -3.34 2.44 -9.91
N VAL A 95 -3.48 1.83 -11.07
CA VAL A 95 -2.48 1.83 -12.14
C VAL A 95 -2.61 3.15 -12.91
N ARG A 96 -1.60 4.02 -12.79
CA ARG A 96 -1.46 5.17 -13.68
C ARG A 96 -0.48 4.83 -14.78
N LYS A 97 -0.97 4.69 -16.01
CA LYS A 97 -0.14 4.63 -17.21
C LYS A 97 0.56 6.00 -17.36
N ILE A 98 1.89 6.00 -17.37
CA ILE A 98 2.72 7.18 -17.66
C ILE A 98 2.68 7.45 -19.16
#